data_AF-A0A975B3X5-F1
#
_entry.id   AF-A0A975B3X5-F1
#
_cell.length_a   1.000
_cell.length_b   1.000
_cell.length_c   1.000
_cell.angle_alpha   90.00
_cell.angle_beta   90.00
_cell.angle_gamma   90.00
#
_symmetry.space_group_name_H-M   'P 1'
#
loop_
_entity.id
_entity.type
_entity.pdbx_description
1 polymer ?
#
loop_
_entity_poly.entity_id
_entity_poly.type
_entity_poly.pdbx_seq_one_letter_code
_entity_poly.pdbx_strand_id
1 'polypeptide(L)'
;MKSDSRYTLQRTMIIYFLLIGFASLLVGLEFIAETNRQELKESILTSFEKYSNHEIEKEELFKPIDRLRNKAVLMIVIIMFVILIVLTMFIKNITEPLQHMIEVSKKISRGDLSRTVKIHSDNELSELGNVINEMSSNLQEIILLSRNMCNSGHEFVDRTSGLLECESINKQNLIIIKQEVINLSREIDMVDEFIDYFKFYSLKDQDGHELETDQKQGQN
;
A
#
# COMPACT_ATOMS: atom_id res chain seq x y z
N MET A 1 -12.39 -6.59 -22.57
CA MET A 1 -11.08 -6.53 -23.27
C MET A 1 -10.08 -5.88 -22.31
N LYS A 2 -8.98 -6.59 -22.05
CA LYS A 2 -7.70 -6.12 -21.46
C LYS A 2 -7.62 -5.82 -19.93
N SER A 3 -7.13 -6.82 -19.18
CA SER A 3 -6.19 -6.60 -18.07
C SER A 3 -5.17 -7.74 -18.14
N ASP A 4 -4.14 -7.53 -18.94
CA ASP A 4 -2.98 -8.43 -19.01
C ASP A 4 -1.72 -7.61 -18.67
N SER A 5 -1.81 -6.87 -17.56
CA SER A 5 -0.69 -6.16 -16.95
C SER A 5 -0.41 -6.78 -15.58
N ARG A 6 -0.17 -8.09 -15.59
CA ARG A 6 0.31 -8.78 -14.40
C ARG A 6 1.78 -8.41 -14.19
N TYR A 7 2.01 -7.60 -13.16
CA TYR A 7 3.27 -7.32 -12.48
C TYR A 7 4.17 -6.20 -13.04
N THR A 8 3.80 -4.93 -12.85
CA THR A 8 4.65 -3.77 -13.20
C THR A 8 5.49 -3.29 -12.02
N LEU A 9 4.98 -3.34 -10.78
CA LEU A 9 5.74 -3.04 -9.56
C LEU A 9 6.81 -4.10 -9.32
N GLN A 10 6.45 -5.39 -9.37
CA GLN A 10 7.43 -6.48 -9.21
C GLN A 10 8.55 -6.37 -10.25
N ARG A 11 8.20 -6.07 -11.51
CA ARG A 11 9.19 -5.83 -12.57
C ARG A 11 10.10 -4.65 -12.25
N THR A 12 9.55 -3.56 -11.73
CA THR A 12 10.32 -2.39 -11.29
C THR A 12 11.29 -2.75 -10.16
N MET A 13 10.85 -3.53 -9.17
CA MET A 13 11.72 -4.03 -8.10
C MET A 13 12.84 -4.91 -8.64
N ILE A 14 12.53 -5.84 -9.56
CA ILE A 14 13.54 -6.68 -10.22
C ILE A 14 14.55 -5.82 -10.98
N ILE A 15 14.10 -4.78 -11.70
CA ILE A 15 15.00 -3.86 -12.42
C ILE A 15 15.97 -3.18 -11.46
N TYR A 16 15.50 -2.73 -10.28
CA TYR A 16 16.38 -2.12 -9.28
C TYR A 16 17.44 -3.10 -8.75
N PHE A 17 17.05 -4.34 -8.45
CA PHE A 17 18.01 -5.36 -8.04
C PHE A 17 19.00 -5.71 -9.16
N LEU A 18 18.51 -5.80 -10.39
CA LEU A 18 19.35 -6.09 -11.55
C LEU A 18 20.33 -4.95 -11.82
N LEU A 19 19.92 -3.69 -11.64
CA LEU A 19 20.78 -2.51 -11.81
C LEU A 19 21.93 -2.53 -10.79
N ILE A 20 21.64 -2.77 -9.50
CA ILE A 20 22.66 -2.90 -8.45
C ILE A 20 23.57 -4.11 -8.74
N GLY A 21 22.97 -5.25 -9.07
CA GLY A 21 23.71 -6.49 -9.35
C GLY A 21 24.64 -6.34 -10.56
N PHE A 22 24.15 -5.70 -11.64
CA PHE A 22 24.93 -5.43 -12.84
C PHE A 22 26.07 -4.44 -12.56
N ALA A 23 25.81 -3.35 -11.85
CA ALA A 23 26.84 -2.40 -11.46
C ALA A 23 27.93 -3.06 -10.60
N SER A 24 27.52 -3.90 -9.64
CA SER A 24 28.43 -4.65 -8.76
C SER A 24 29.26 -5.66 -9.54
N LEU A 25 28.64 -6.37 -10.49
CA LEU A 25 29.31 -7.34 -11.35
C LEU A 25 30.33 -6.66 -12.27
N LEU A 26 29.97 -5.55 -12.91
CA LEU A 26 30.85 -4.81 -13.81
C LEU A 26 32.10 -4.32 -13.06
N VAL A 27 31.91 -3.71 -11.89
CA VAL A 27 33.02 -3.26 -11.03
C VAL A 27 33.88 -4.42 -10.56
N GLY A 28 33.27 -5.55 -10.17
CA GLY A 28 33.99 -6.76 -9.79
C GLY A 28 34.84 -7.31 -10.93
N LEU A 29 34.29 -7.38 -12.15
CA LEU A 29 35.02 -7.80 -13.34
C LEU A 29 36.17 -6.86 -13.67
N GLU A 30 35.96 -5.54 -13.60
CA GLU A 30 37.01 -4.56 -13.83
C GLU A 30 38.14 -4.72 -12.81
N PHE A 31 37.83 -4.90 -11.53
CA PHE A 31 38.82 -5.10 -10.47
C PHE A 31 39.63 -6.39 -10.66
N ILE A 32 38.97 -7.50 -11.01
CA ILE A 32 39.65 -8.78 -11.28
C ILE A 32 40.56 -8.66 -12.52
N ALA A 33 40.06 -8.04 -13.59
CA ALA A 33 40.83 -7.83 -14.81
C ALA A 33 42.08 -6.99 -14.53
N GLU A 34 41.95 -5.88 -13.79
CA GLU A 34 43.06 -5.02 -13.40
C GLU A 34 44.09 -5.75 -12.54
N THR A 35 43.64 -6.53 -11.56
CA THR A 35 44.52 -7.26 -10.63
C THR A 35 45.31 -8.37 -11.34
N ASN A 36 44.74 -8.97 -12.38
CA ASN A 36 45.40 -10.05 -13.13
C ASN A 36 46.25 -9.55 -14.32
N ARG A 37 46.30 -8.23 -14.60
CA ARG A 37 47.14 -7.69 -15.67
C ARG A 37 48.60 -8.02 -15.41
N GLN A 38 49.28 -8.54 -16.44
CA GLN A 38 50.72 -8.80 -16.40
C GLN A 38 51.53 -7.52 -16.15
N GLU A 39 51.03 -6.38 -16.66
CA GLU A 39 51.57 -5.03 -16.43
C GLU A 39 51.74 -4.70 -14.94
N LEU A 40 50.79 -5.12 -14.08
CA LEU A 40 50.87 -4.89 -12.64
C LEU A 40 52.01 -5.71 -12.03
N LYS A 41 52.12 -6.99 -12.40
CA LYS A 41 53.17 -7.89 -11.90
C LYS A 41 54.55 -7.40 -12.32
N GLU A 42 54.71 -7.02 -13.59
CA GLU A 42 55.96 -6.48 -14.12
C GLU A 42 56.34 -5.17 -13.44
N SER A 43 55.40 -4.23 -13.30
CA SER A 43 55.64 -2.96 -12.61
C SER A 43 56.07 -3.14 -11.16
N ILE A 44 55.49 -4.12 -10.45
CA ILE A 44 55.90 -4.47 -9.09
C ILE A 44 57.31 -5.04 -9.10
N LEU A 45 57.61 -6.04 -9.93
CA LEU A 45 58.94 -6.67 -10.00
C LEU A 45 60.04 -5.65 -10.33
N THR A 46 59.83 -4.78 -11.31
CA THR A 46 60.78 -3.73 -11.67
C THR A 46 60.98 -2.73 -10.54
N SER A 47 59.93 -2.38 -9.78
CA SER A 47 60.06 -1.50 -8.63
C SER A 47 60.88 -2.15 -7.50
N PHE A 48 60.70 -3.46 -7.26
CA PHE A 48 61.51 -4.21 -6.30
C PHE A 48 62.98 -4.30 -6.70
N GLU A 49 63.27 -4.54 -7.98
CA GLU A 49 64.64 -4.60 -8.52
C GLU A 49 65.35 -3.24 -8.35
N LYS A 50 64.68 -2.15 -8.72
CA LYS A 50 65.20 -0.78 -8.56
C LYS A 50 65.45 -0.42 -7.09
N TYR A 51 64.57 -0.86 -6.18
CA TYR A 51 64.77 -0.65 -4.74
C TYR A 51 65.98 -1.43 -4.22
N SER A 52 66.16 -2.69 -4.64
CA SER A 52 67.33 -3.50 -4.28
C SER A 52 68.64 -2.85 -4.74
N ASN A 53 68.64 -2.24 -5.92
CA ASN A 53 69.79 -1.53 -6.47
C ASN A 53 70.01 -0.13 -5.87
N HIS A 54 69.24 0.27 -4.84
CA HIS A 54 69.27 1.59 -4.21
C HIS A 54 68.97 2.75 -5.18
N GLU A 55 68.27 2.48 -6.29
CA GLU A 55 67.91 3.49 -7.29
C GLU A 55 66.64 4.26 -6.95
N ILE A 56 65.77 3.68 -6.11
CA ILE A 56 64.51 4.28 -5.67
C ILE A 56 64.32 4.13 -4.16
N GLU A 57 63.58 5.06 -3.57
CA GLU A 57 63.21 5.00 -2.16
C GLU A 57 62.02 4.06 -1.90
N LYS A 58 61.83 3.69 -0.63
CA LYS A 58 60.74 2.81 -0.18
C LYS A 58 59.35 3.32 -0.58
N GLU A 59 59.17 4.63 -0.69
CA GLU A 59 57.90 5.23 -1.11
C GLU A 59 57.58 4.96 -2.58
N GLU A 60 58.60 4.94 -3.45
CA GLU A 60 58.43 4.62 -4.87
C GLU A 60 58.14 3.14 -5.12
N LEU A 61 58.66 2.25 -4.26
CA LEU A 61 58.41 0.81 -4.30
C LEU A 61 56.90 0.47 -4.24
N PHE A 62 56.13 1.22 -3.46
CA PHE A 62 54.69 0.95 -3.26
C PHE A 62 53.76 1.67 -4.24
N LYS A 63 54.28 2.53 -5.13
CA LYS A 63 53.47 3.26 -6.14
C LYS A 63 52.50 2.36 -6.94
N PRO A 64 52.89 1.16 -7.43
CA PRO A 64 51.96 0.27 -8.13
C PRO A 64 50.80 -0.22 -7.24
N ILE A 65 51.07 -0.49 -5.96
CA ILE A 65 50.07 -0.93 -4.98
C ILE A 65 49.13 0.23 -4.60
N ASP A 66 49.68 1.44 -4.43
CA ASP A 66 48.87 2.63 -4.13
C ASP A 66 47.93 2.98 -5.30
N ARG A 67 48.36 2.80 -6.55
CA ARG A 67 47.48 2.97 -7.72
C ARG A 67 46.32 1.97 -7.70
N LEU A 68 46.59 0.69 -7.41
CA LEU A 68 45.56 -0.33 -7.30
C LEU A 68 44.57 0.00 -6.17
N ARG A 69 45.07 0.39 -4.99
CA ARG A 69 44.23 0.83 -3.87
C ARG A 69 43.36 2.01 -4.24
N ASN A 70 43.93 3.06 -4.82
CA ASN A 70 43.18 4.27 -5.17
C ASN A 70 42.11 3.99 -6.23
N LYS A 71 42.39 3.12 -7.21
CA LYS A 71 41.39 2.65 -8.17
C LYS A 71 40.28 1.84 -7.49
N ALA A 72 40.62 0.96 -6.54
CA ALA A 72 39.63 0.22 -5.76
C ALA A 72 38.74 1.15 -4.90
N VAL A 73 39.32 2.16 -4.26
CA VAL A 73 38.58 3.19 -3.51
C VAL A 73 37.62 3.94 -4.44
N LEU A 74 38.05 4.34 -5.63
CA LEU A 74 37.19 4.99 -6.62
C LEU A 74 35.99 4.11 -7.00
N MET A 75 36.23 2.81 -7.25
CA MET A 75 35.18 1.84 -7.59
C MET A 75 34.15 1.68 -6.46
N ILE A 76 34.59 1.64 -5.20
CA ILE A 76 33.70 1.58 -4.03
C ILE A 76 32.82 2.83 -3.96
N VAL A 77 33.39 4.02 -4.21
CA VAL A 77 32.63 5.28 -4.23
C VAL A 77 31.57 5.26 -5.33
N ILE A 78 31.89 4.72 -6.52
CA ILE A 78 30.94 4.59 -7.62
C ILE A 78 29.78 3.66 -7.24
N ILE A 79 30.07 2.48 -6.66
CA ILE A 79 29.02 1.56 -6.20
C ILE A 79 28.13 2.22 -5.14
N MET A 80 28.74 2.92 -4.18
CA MET A 80 28.01 3.61 -3.12
C MET A 80 27.04 4.64 -3.68
N PHE A 81 27.47 5.40 -4.70
CA PHE A 81 26.61 6.36 -5.39
C PHE A 81 25.46 5.69 -6.14
N VAL A 82 25.72 4.58 -6.84
CA VAL A 82 24.67 3.79 -7.53
C VAL A 82 23.64 3.26 -6.53
N ILE A 83 24.08 2.71 -5.40
CA ILE A 83 23.20 2.21 -4.35
C ILE A 83 22.31 3.34 -3.80
N LEU A 84 22.89 4.52 -3.53
CA LEU A 84 22.16 5.68 -3.03
C LEU A 84 21.06 6.13 -4.00
N ILE A 85 21.37 6.17 -5.30
CA ILE A 85 20.38 6.50 -6.34
C ILE A 85 19.24 5.49 -6.34
N VAL A 86 19.55 4.20 -6.40
CA VAL A 86 18.53 3.14 -6.46
C VAL A 86 17.68 3.13 -5.20
N LEU A 87 18.29 3.32 -4.03
CA LEU A 87 17.57 3.41 -2.76
C LEU A 87 16.60 4.60 -2.74
N THR A 88 17.05 5.76 -3.21
CA THR A 88 16.19 6.96 -3.29
C THR A 88 15.02 6.73 -4.24
N MET A 89 15.24 6.07 -5.38
CA MET A 89 14.17 5.69 -6.31
C MET A 89 13.18 4.70 -5.67
N PHE A 90 13.68 3.71 -4.94
CA PHE A 90 12.85 2.73 -4.23
C PHE A 90 11.94 3.41 -3.21
N ILE A 91 12.50 4.32 -2.40
CA ILE A 91 11.74 5.06 -1.38
C ILE A 91 10.61 5.86 -2.04
N LYS A 92 10.91 6.66 -3.06
CA LYS A 92 9.93 7.53 -3.72
C LYS A 92 8.84 6.78 -4.48
N ASN A 93 9.18 5.68 -5.14
CA ASN A 93 8.26 4.99 -6.03
C ASN A 93 7.47 3.86 -5.35
N ILE A 94 7.90 3.41 -4.16
CA ILE A 94 7.29 2.28 -3.47
C ILE A 94 6.97 2.64 -2.02
N THR A 95 7.97 3.03 -1.23
CA THR A 95 7.81 3.23 0.21
C THR A 95 6.90 4.41 0.54
N GLU A 96 7.09 5.56 -0.11
CA GLU A 96 6.29 6.77 0.12
C GLU A 96 4.80 6.56 -0.23
N PRO A 97 4.41 6.06 -1.42
CA PRO A 97 3.01 5.76 -1.72
C PRO A 97 2.39 4.77 -0.75
N LEU A 98 3.14 3.75 -0.33
CA LEU A 98 2.67 2.76 0.63
C LEU A 98 2.44 3.36 2.03
N GLN A 99 3.34 4.22 2.49
CA GLN A 99 3.16 4.95 3.75
C GLN A 99 1.94 5.88 3.69
N HIS A 100 1.75 6.58 2.58
CA HIS A 100 0.58 7.43 2.37
C HIS A 100 -0.73 6.62 2.42
N MET A 101 -0.78 5.45 1.79
CA MET A 101 -1.93 4.54 1.91
C MET A 101 -2.19 4.13 3.36
N ILE A 102 -1.16 3.74 4.11
CA ILE A 102 -1.30 3.37 5.52
C ILE A 102 -1.88 4.54 6.33
N GLU A 103 -1.43 5.77 6.07
CA GLU A 103 -1.96 6.96 6.73
C GLU A 103 -3.44 7.19 6.40
N VAL A 104 -3.83 7.11 5.14
CA VAL A 104 -5.22 7.27 4.70
C VAL A 104 -6.09 6.15 5.30
N SER A 105 -5.65 4.90 5.23
CA SER A 105 -6.37 3.76 5.84
C SER A 105 -6.54 3.92 7.35
N LYS A 106 -5.55 4.48 8.07
CA LYS A 106 -5.68 4.83 9.49
C LYS A 106 -6.69 5.96 9.75
N LYS A 107 -6.84 6.90 8.82
CA LYS A 107 -7.87 7.95 8.93
C LYS A 107 -9.26 7.38 8.69
N ILE A 108 -9.41 6.55 7.66
CA ILE A 108 -10.63 5.79 7.36
C ILE A 108 -11.06 4.95 8.57
N SER A 109 -10.13 4.20 9.18
CA SER A 109 -10.44 3.37 10.35
C SER A 109 -10.84 4.15 11.61
N ARG A 110 -10.51 5.45 11.66
CA ARG A 110 -10.93 6.39 12.70
C ARG A 110 -12.22 7.14 12.34
N GLY A 111 -12.83 6.84 11.19
CA GLY A 111 -14.08 7.45 10.73
C GLY A 111 -13.92 8.65 9.79
N ASP A 112 -12.70 9.07 9.43
CA ASP A 112 -12.49 10.11 8.41
C ASP A 112 -12.50 9.48 7.01
N LEU A 113 -13.70 9.35 6.44
CA LEU A 113 -13.94 8.83 5.09
C LEU A 113 -13.80 9.89 3.98
N SER A 114 -13.44 11.14 4.33
CA SER A 114 -13.26 12.22 3.34
C SER A 114 -11.94 12.13 2.56
N ARG A 115 -11.07 11.18 2.95
CA ARG A 115 -9.73 11.00 2.40
C ARG A 115 -9.74 9.98 1.28
N THR A 116 -8.89 10.20 0.28
CA THR A 116 -8.77 9.32 -0.88
C THR A 116 -7.30 9.06 -1.15
N VAL A 117 -6.96 7.80 -1.42
CA VAL A 117 -5.64 7.40 -1.90
C VAL A 117 -5.50 7.83 -3.35
N LYS A 118 -4.56 8.73 -3.64
CA LYS A 118 -4.21 9.15 -5.01
C LYS A 118 -2.82 8.65 -5.35
N ILE A 119 -2.74 7.73 -6.30
CA ILE A 119 -1.48 7.17 -6.80
C ILE A 119 -1.44 7.35 -8.31
N HIS A 120 -0.34 7.92 -8.80
CA HIS A 120 -0.16 8.29 -10.20
C HIS A 120 0.55 7.20 -11.03
N SER A 121 0.67 5.98 -10.49
CA SER A 121 1.39 4.87 -11.12
C SER A 121 0.45 3.77 -11.61
N ASP A 122 0.64 3.29 -12.84
CA ASP A 122 -0.15 2.18 -13.40
C ASP A 122 0.37 0.81 -12.95
N ASN A 123 0.26 0.54 -11.65
CA ASN A 123 0.77 -0.68 -11.03
C ASN A 123 -0.11 -1.17 -9.88
N GLU A 124 0.35 -2.26 -9.25
CA GLU A 124 -0.30 -2.93 -8.12
C GLU A 124 -0.59 -1.98 -6.95
N LEU A 125 0.18 -0.89 -6.78
CA LEU A 125 -0.12 0.13 -5.79
C LEU A 125 -1.36 0.93 -6.16
N SER A 126 -1.54 1.35 -7.42
CA SER A 126 -2.79 2.04 -7.79
C SER A 126 -4.00 1.13 -7.69
N GLU A 127 -3.85 -0.17 -8.00
CA GLU A 127 -4.93 -1.14 -7.82
C GLU A 127 -5.34 -1.22 -6.34
N LEU A 128 -4.37 -1.39 -5.43
CA LEU A 128 -4.63 -1.39 -4.00
C LEU A 128 -5.23 -0.06 -3.50
N GLY A 129 -4.75 1.07 -4.02
CA GLY A 129 -5.30 2.38 -3.70
C GLY A 129 -6.77 2.52 -4.11
N ASN A 130 -7.14 2.00 -5.28
CA ASN A 130 -8.52 1.97 -5.76
C ASN A 130 -9.40 1.09 -4.87
N VAL A 131 -8.92 -0.09 -4.46
CA VAL A 131 -9.64 -0.97 -3.53
C VAL A 131 -9.90 -0.28 -2.18
N ILE A 132 -8.91 0.46 -1.64
CA ILE A 132 -9.10 1.24 -0.41
C ILE A 132 -10.15 2.35 -0.60
N ASN A 133 -10.13 3.03 -1.74
CA ASN A 133 -11.09 4.09 -2.03
C ASN A 133 -12.52 3.54 -2.20
N GLU A 134 -12.67 2.41 -2.88
CA GLU A 134 -13.94 1.71 -3.03
C GLU A 134 -14.49 1.29 -1.67
N MET A 135 -13.66 0.70 -0.81
CA MET A 135 -14.03 0.39 0.57
C MET A 135 -14.50 1.63 1.35
N SER A 136 -13.78 2.75 1.25
CA SER A 136 -14.17 4.01 1.89
C SER A 136 -15.50 4.55 1.36
N SER A 137 -15.73 4.43 0.06
CA SER A 137 -16.99 4.83 -0.59
C SER A 137 -18.17 4.01 -0.08
N ASN A 138 -18.00 2.69 -0.01
CA ASN A 138 -19.05 1.78 0.48
C ASN A 138 -19.37 2.08 1.96
N LEU A 139 -18.36 2.32 2.79
CA LEU A 139 -18.58 2.73 4.19
C LEU A 139 -19.32 4.07 4.28
N GLN A 140 -19.01 5.02 3.40
CA GLN A 140 -19.68 6.32 3.39
C GLN A 140 -21.16 6.17 3.01
N GLU A 141 -21.47 5.32 2.03
CA GLU A 141 -22.84 5.02 1.62
C GLU A 141 -23.66 4.42 2.77
N ILE A 142 -23.10 3.44 3.50
CA ILE A 142 -23.74 2.85 4.70
C ILE A 142 -24.09 3.93 5.72
N ILE A 143 -23.13 4.81 6.02
CA ILE A 143 -23.32 5.85 7.05
C ILE A 143 -24.38 6.86 6.61
N LEU A 144 -24.44 7.21 5.33
CA LEU A 144 -25.47 8.10 4.79
C LEU A 144 -26.86 7.44 4.86
N LEU A 145 -26.95 6.17 4.49
CA LEU A 145 -28.19 5.41 4.57
C LEU A 145 -28.68 5.29 6.02
N SER A 146 -27.78 4.98 6.95
CA SER A 146 -28.07 4.94 8.39
C SER A 146 -28.52 6.30 8.93
N ARG A 147 -27.88 7.41 8.50
CA ARG A 147 -28.30 8.76 8.90
C ARG A 147 -29.70 9.10 8.37
N ASN A 148 -30.00 8.76 7.11
CA ASN A 148 -31.33 8.98 6.53
C ASN A 148 -32.37 8.19 7.31
N MET A 149 -32.09 6.92 7.63
CA MET A 149 -32.95 6.07 8.47
C MET A 149 -33.22 6.69 9.85
N CYS A 150 -32.18 7.18 10.54
CA CYS A 150 -32.35 7.84 11.83
C CYS A 150 -33.24 9.09 11.71
N ASN A 151 -33.07 9.90 10.67
CA ASN A 151 -33.88 11.09 10.45
C ASN A 151 -35.36 10.74 10.20
N SER A 152 -35.63 9.77 9.32
CA SER A 152 -36.98 9.29 9.04
C SER A 152 -37.62 8.67 10.28
N GLY A 153 -36.85 7.92 11.07
CA GLY A 153 -37.29 7.38 12.35
C GLY A 153 -37.67 8.46 13.36
N HIS A 154 -36.87 9.53 13.47
CA HIS A 154 -37.19 10.68 14.32
C HIS A 154 -38.47 11.39 13.84
N GLU A 155 -38.60 11.65 12.54
CA GLU A 155 -39.79 12.29 11.98
C GLU A 155 -41.05 11.42 12.21
N PHE A 156 -40.93 10.10 12.02
CA PHE A 156 -41.99 9.14 12.32
C PHE A 156 -42.43 9.21 13.78
N VAL A 157 -41.47 9.20 14.72
CA VAL A 157 -41.75 9.26 16.16
C VAL A 157 -42.43 10.58 16.54
N ASP A 158 -41.90 11.71 16.08
CA ASP A 158 -42.45 13.04 16.40
C ASP A 158 -43.87 13.19 15.87
N ARG A 159 -44.11 12.78 14.62
CA ARG A 159 -45.43 12.87 13.99
C ARG A 159 -46.43 11.91 14.61
N THR A 160 -46.02 10.69 14.94
CA THR A 160 -46.90 9.71 15.58
C THR A 160 -47.25 10.13 17.01
N SER A 161 -46.26 10.60 17.77
CA SER A 161 -46.47 11.09 19.15
C SER A 161 -47.44 12.28 19.18
N GLY A 162 -47.25 13.27 18.29
CA GLY A 162 -48.18 14.40 18.19
C GLY A 162 -49.61 13.99 17.82
N LEU A 163 -49.79 12.91 17.06
CA LEU A 163 -51.13 12.37 16.74
C LEU A 163 -51.75 11.59 17.90
N LEU A 164 -50.92 10.98 18.77
CA LEU A 164 -51.36 10.22 19.95
C LEU A 164 -51.69 11.12 21.15
N GLU A 165 -51.12 12.32 21.23
CA GLU A 165 -51.43 13.33 22.26
C GLU A 165 -52.79 14.02 22.05
N CYS A 166 -53.41 13.86 20.88
CA CYS A 166 -54.74 14.39 20.59
C CYS A 166 -55.82 13.75 21.49
N GLU A 167 -56.74 14.58 22.03
CA GLU A 167 -57.86 14.17 22.90
C GLU A 167 -58.73 13.02 22.34
N SER A 168 -58.73 12.85 21.00
CA SER A 168 -59.43 11.79 20.28
C SER A 168 -58.69 11.43 19.00
N ILE A 169 -58.19 10.19 18.90
CA ILE A 169 -57.67 9.64 17.65
C ILE A 169 -58.86 9.38 16.72
N ASN A 170 -58.98 10.17 15.66
CA ASN A 170 -60.00 9.97 14.63
C ASN A 170 -59.51 9.02 13.52
N LYS A 171 -60.42 8.64 12.61
CA LYS A 171 -60.10 7.74 11.49
C LYS A 171 -59.05 8.31 10.52
N GLN A 172 -58.93 9.64 10.40
CA GLN A 172 -57.93 10.29 9.56
C GLN A 172 -56.52 10.14 10.17
N ASN A 173 -56.39 10.35 11.49
CA ASN A 173 -55.14 10.15 12.22
C ASN A 173 -54.63 8.71 12.04
N LEU A 174 -55.54 7.73 12.11
CA LEU A 174 -55.21 6.31 11.90
C LEU A 174 -54.70 6.02 10.48
N ILE A 175 -55.25 6.69 9.46
CA ILE A 175 -54.79 6.57 8.06
C ILE A 175 -53.38 7.17 7.92
N ILE A 176 -53.12 8.32 8.52
CA ILE A 176 -51.81 8.98 8.49
C ILE A 176 -50.76 8.09 9.16
N ILE A 177 -51.02 7.62 10.38
CA ILE A 177 -50.12 6.72 11.11
C ILE A 177 -49.85 5.46 10.29
N LYS A 178 -50.89 4.85 9.71
CA LYS A 178 -50.71 3.67 8.85
C LYS A 178 -49.78 3.95 7.67
N GLN A 179 -49.93 5.10 7.02
CA GLN A 179 -49.09 5.46 5.88
C GLN A 179 -47.64 5.70 6.30
N GLU A 180 -47.43 6.37 7.44
CA GLU A 180 -46.10 6.61 8.01
C GLU A 180 -45.40 5.30 8.40
N VAL A 181 -46.11 4.35 9.01
CA VAL A 181 -45.58 3.01 9.31
C VAL A 181 -45.14 2.30 8.04
N ILE A 182 -45.93 2.36 6.96
CA ILE A 182 -45.58 1.73 5.68
C ILE A 182 -44.37 2.39 5.03
N ASN A 183 -44.25 3.73 5.13
CA ASN A 183 -43.11 4.46 4.60
C ASN A 183 -41.83 4.06 5.35
N LEU A 184 -41.86 4.11 6.68
CA LEU A 184 -40.71 3.75 7.52
C LEU A 184 -40.30 2.28 7.31
N SER A 185 -41.27 1.36 7.24
CA SER A 185 -40.99 -0.06 6.95
C SER A 185 -40.24 -0.23 5.63
N ARG A 186 -40.67 0.47 4.57
CA ARG A 186 -39.99 0.41 3.26
C ARG A 186 -38.56 0.93 3.31
N GLU A 187 -38.31 1.99 4.08
CA GLU A 187 -36.95 2.49 4.25
C GLU A 187 -36.10 1.51 5.05
N ILE A 188 -36.66 0.86 6.07
CA ILE A 188 -35.95 -0.16 6.88
C ILE A 188 -35.57 -1.35 5.99
N ASP A 189 -36.48 -1.82 5.15
CA ASP A 189 -36.23 -2.92 4.22
C ASP A 189 -35.09 -2.59 3.24
N MET A 190 -34.97 -1.33 2.79
CA MET A 190 -33.87 -0.89 1.94
C MET A 190 -32.52 -0.95 2.66
N VAL A 191 -32.48 -0.59 3.95
CA VAL A 191 -31.26 -0.71 4.76
C VAL A 191 -30.90 -2.18 4.99
N ASP A 192 -31.90 -3.02 5.22
CA ASP A 192 -31.72 -4.47 5.43
C ASP A 192 -31.10 -5.13 4.19
N GLU A 193 -31.64 -4.84 2.99
CA GLU A 193 -31.10 -5.34 1.72
C GLU A 193 -29.65 -4.87 1.46
N PHE A 194 -29.34 -3.62 1.84
CA PHE A 194 -27.97 -3.10 1.71
C PHE A 194 -27.01 -3.78 2.68
N ILE A 195 -27.44 -4.02 3.92
CA ILE A 195 -26.67 -4.71 4.95
C ILE A 195 -26.38 -6.15 4.52
N ASP A 196 -27.33 -6.85 3.88
CA ASP A 196 -27.14 -8.21 3.36
C ASP A 196 -26.03 -8.34 2.31
N TYR A 197 -25.63 -7.23 1.67
CA TYR A 197 -24.48 -7.20 0.78
C TYR A 197 -23.15 -7.44 1.52
N PHE A 198 -23.09 -7.14 2.82
CA PHE A 198 -21.91 -7.32 3.65
C PHE A 198 -21.92 -8.69 4.32
N LYS A 199 -20.88 -9.49 4.06
CA LYS A 199 -20.63 -10.70 4.84
C LYS A 199 -20.08 -10.33 6.22
N PHE A 200 -20.97 -10.26 7.21
CA PHE A 200 -20.55 -10.12 8.60
C PHE A 200 -19.90 -11.42 9.08
N TYR A 201 -18.77 -11.31 9.78
CA TYR A 201 -18.24 -12.46 10.50
C TYR A 201 -19.22 -12.83 11.61
N SER A 202 -19.71 -14.07 11.61
CA SER A 202 -20.33 -14.64 12.80
C SER A 202 -19.24 -14.68 13.88
N LEU A 203 -19.41 -13.88 14.92
CA LEU A 203 -18.57 -13.99 16.12
C LEU A 203 -18.84 -15.39 16.69
N LYS A 204 -17.91 -16.33 16.47
CA LYS A 204 -17.86 -17.57 17.26
C LYS A 204 -17.75 -17.13 18.72
N ASP A 205 -18.72 -17.53 19.53
CA ASP A 205 -18.64 -17.46 20.98
C ASP A 205 -17.37 -18.20 21.45
N GLN A 206 -16.85 -17.86 22.63
CA GLN A 206 -15.65 -18.47 23.22
C GLN A 206 -15.73 -20.00 23.37
N ASP A 207 -16.90 -20.59 23.15
CA ASP A 207 -17.16 -22.04 23.16
C ASP A 207 -17.18 -22.71 21.76
N GLY A 208 -16.81 -22.01 20.69
CA GLY A 208 -16.58 -22.63 19.38
C GLY A 208 -17.83 -23.06 18.61
N HIS A 209 -19.02 -22.61 19.02
CA HIS A 209 -20.26 -22.80 18.27
C HIS A 209 -20.41 -21.73 17.19
N GLU A 210 -20.61 -22.16 15.93
CA GLU A 210 -21.07 -21.28 14.87
C GLU A 210 -22.50 -20.85 15.21
N LEU A 211 -22.70 -19.54 15.41
CA LEU A 211 -24.03 -18.98 15.29
C LEU A 211 -24.40 -19.12 13.82
N GLU A 212 -25.16 -20.16 13.51
CA GLU A 212 -25.87 -20.30 12.25
C GLU A 212 -26.67 -19.01 12.04
N THR A 213 -26.23 -18.19 11.08
CA THR A 213 -27.14 -17.25 10.44
C THR A 213 -28.14 -18.11 9.70
N ASP A 214 -29.32 -18.26 10.30
CA ASP A 214 -30.48 -18.93 9.72
C ASP A 214 -30.84 -18.22 8.40
N GLN A 215 -30.19 -18.65 7.32
CA GLN A 215 -30.62 -18.38 5.97
C GLN A 215 -31.98 -19.06 5.85
N LYS A 216 -33.04 -18.24 5.84
CA LYS A 216 -34.40 -18.65 5.51
C LYS A 216 -34.39 -19.51 4.24
N GLN A 217 -34.31 -20.83 4.40
CA GLN A 217 -34.97 -21.77 3.52
C GLN A 217 -36.44 -21.75 3.88
N GLY A 218 -37.20 -21.00 3.09
CA GLY A 218 -38.64 -20.88 3.24
C GLY A 218 -39.32 -20.37 1.99
N GLN A 219 -38.88 -20.85 0.81
CA GLN A 219 -39.77 -20.93 -0.34
C GLN A 219 -40.74 -22.10 -0.13
N ASN A 220 -41.95 -21.80 0.33
CA ASN A 220 -43.24 -22.31 -0.19
C ASN A 220 -44.41 -21.79 0.65
#